data_AF-J0C8C9-F1
#
_entry.id   AF-J0C8C9-F1
#
_cell.length_a   1.000
_cell.length_b   1.000
_cell.length_c   1.000
_cell.angle_alpha   90.00
_cell.angle_beta   90.00
_cell.angle_gamma   90.00
#
_symmetry.space_group_name_H-M   'P 1'
#
loop_
_entity.id
_entity.type
_entity.pdbx_description
1 polymer ?
#
loop_
_entity_poly.entity_id
_entity_poly.type
_entity_poly.pdbx_seq_one_letter_code
_entity_poly.pdbx_strand_id
1 'polypeptide(L)' 'SGARTGRRSIRAGRPAPRRALYMAALSACRYNPALARFADTLKATGKPPKVILVAVMRKLLVLANCLLAQDRLWTPNPP' A
#
# COMPACT_ATOMS: atom_id res chain seq x y z
N SER A 1 12.22 -17.61 14.19
CA SER A 1 10.81 -17.19 14.08
C SER A 1 10.03 -17.91 15.17
N GLY A 2 9.64 -17.22 16.24
CA GLY A 2 9.04 -17.86 17.41
C GLY A 2 7.59 -18.30 17.20
N ALA A 3 7.18 -19.34 17.93
CA ALA A 3 5.88 -20.02 17.95
C ALA A 3 4.69 -19.16 18.43
N ARG A 4 4.70 -17.83 18.17
CA ARG A 4 3.58 -16.95 18.49
C ARG A 4 2.52 -17.02 17.39
N THR A 5 1.39 -17.63 17.72
CA THR A 5 0.11 -17.49 17.02
C THR A 5 -0.64 -16.27 17.57
N GLY A 6 -0.80 -15.23 16.75
CA GLY A 6 -1.47 -14.00 17.13
C GLY A 6 -1.24 -12.87 16.13
N ARG A 7 -1.91 -11.74 16.33
CA ARG A 7 -1.78 -10.57 15.44
C ARG A 7 -0.34 -10.06 15.48
N ARG A 8 0.35 -10.09 14.34
CA ARG A 8 1.70 -9.53 14.22
C ARG A 8 1.65 -8.01 14.29
N SER A 9 2.57 -7.44 15.07
CA SER A 9 2.81 -6.01 15.15
C SER A 9 4.28 -5.73 14.79
N ILE A 10 4.53 -4.54 14.26
CA ILE A 10 5.86 -4.05 13.90
C ILE A 10 6.09 -2.74 14.65
N ARG A 11 7.11 -2.71 15.52
CA ARG A 11 7.49 -1.52 16.29
C ARG A 11 8.71 -0.80 15.70
N ALA A 12 9.59 -1.53 15.00
CA ALA A 12 10.83 -1.01 14.43
C ALA A 12 10.71 -0.58 12.95
N GLY A 13 11.80 -0.06 12.37
CA GLY A 13 11.94 0.30 10.95
C GLY A 13 11.97 1.81 10.71
N ARG A 14 11.54 2.25 9.51
CA ARG A 14 11.51 3.67 9.10
C ARG A 14 10.11 4.29 9.30
N PRO A 15 9.85 5.06 10.36
CA PRO A 15 8.51 5.58 10.67
C PRO A 15 8.07 6.71 9.74
N ALA A 16 8.99 7.60 9.34
CA ALA A 16 8.69 8.73 8.45
C ALA A 16 8.07 8.29 7.10
N PRO A 17 8.70 7.40 6.30
CA PRO A 17 8.11 6.96 5.03
C PRO A 17 6.81 6.17 5.25
N ARG A 18 6.69 5.44 6.35
CA ARG A 18 5.45 4.71 6.68
C ARG A 18 4.28 5.67 6.90
N ARG A 19 4.49 6.77 7.62
CA ARG A 19 3.46 7.80 7.85
C ARG A 19 3.09 8.52 6.54
N ALA A 20 4.09 8.90 5.75
CA ALA A 20 3.87 9.54 4.45
C ALA A 20 3.08 8.61 3.49
N LEU A 21 3.49 7.35 3.38
CA LEU A 21 2.79 6.37 2.54
C LEU A 21 1.36 6.09 3.04
N TYR A 22 1.12 6.13 4.36
CA TYR A 22 -0.22 5.96 4.90
C TYR A 22 -1.16 7.09 4.44
N MET A 23 -0.68 8.34 4.51
CA MET A 23 -1.45 9.49 4.00
C MET A 23 -1.62 9.42 2.48
N ALA A 24 -0.59 9.03 1.74
CA ALA A 24 -0.69 8.82 0.30
C ALA A 24 -1.70 7.71 -0.06
N ALA A 25 -1.77 6.63 0.72
CA ALA A 25 -2.74 5.55 0.50
C ALA A 25 -4.18 6.01 0.69
N LEU A 26 -4.46 6.91 1.64
CA LEU A 26 -5.79 7.51 1.81
C LEU A 26 -6.22 8.29 0.56
N SER A 27 -5.33 9.13 0.03
CA SER A 27 -5.59 9.90 -1.20
C SER A 27 -5.70 8.98 -2.42
N ALA A 28 -4.85 7.96 -2.51
CA ALA A 28 -4.85 7.02 -3.62
C ALA A 28 -6.15 6.21 -3.71
N CYS A 29 -6.72 5.77 -2.57
CA CYS A 29 -8.00 5.09 -2.55
C CYS A 29 -9.17 5.97 -3.05
N ARG A 30 -9.03 7.29 -3.02
CA ARG A 30 -10.08 8.23 -3.45
C ARG A 30 -9.94 8.66 -4.90
N TYR A 31 -8.71 8.95 -5.33
CA TYR A 31 -8.47 9.62 -6.61
C TYR A 31 -7.82 8.72 -7.66
N ASN A 32 -7.22 7.59 -7.27
CA ASN A 32 -6.64 6.66 -8.23
C ASN A 32 -7.59 5.47 -8.45
N PRO A 33 -8.26 5.37 -9.62
CA PRO A 33 -9.28 4.35 -9.85
C PRO A 33 -8.71 2.91 -9.81
N ALA A 34 -7.44 2.70 -10.17
CA ALA A 34 -6.83 1.38 -10.12
C ALA A 34 -6.60 0.91 -8.67
N LEU A 35 -6.16 1.82 -7.80
CA LEU A 35 -5.95 1.52 -6.38
C LEU A 35 -7.25 1.49 -5.59
N ALA A 36 -8.24 2.31 -5.97
CA ALA A 36 -9.60 2.26 -5.42
C ALA A 36 -10.24 0.89 -5.66
N ARG A 37 -10.24 0.40 -6.91
CA ARG A 37 -10.73 -0.95 -7.24
C ARG A 37 -10.03 -2.04 -6.43
N PHE A 38 -8.71 -1.94 -6.24
CA PHE A 38 -7.97 -2.89 -5.40
C PHE A 38 -8.37 -2.82 -3.92
N ALA A 39 -8.64 -1.62 -3.40
CA ALA A 39 -9.15 -1.47 -2.04
C ALA A 39 -10.57 -2.06 -1.90
N ASP A 40 -11.43 -1.86 -2.90
CA ASP A 40 -12.79 -2.37 -2.92
C ASP A 40 -12.85 -3.90 -2.99
N THR A 41 -11.98 -4.55 -3.77
CA THR A 41 -11.90 -6.03 -3.77
C THR A 41 -11.47 -6.57 -2.41
N LEU A 42 -10.53 -5.90 -1.72
CA LEU A 42 -10.15 -6.28 -0.36
C LEU A 42 -11.26 -6.01 0.65
N LYS A 43 -12.05 -4.96 0.45
CA LYS A 43 -13.23 -4.67 1.28
C LYS A 43 -14.31 -5.73 1.08
N ALA A 44 -14.59 -6.13 -0.16
CA ALA A 44 -15.54 -7.18 -0.51
C ALA A 44 -15.16 -8.55 0.09
N THR A 45 -13.85 -8.84 0.20
CA THR A 45 -13.34 -10.05 0.88
C THR A 45 -13.33 -9.96 2.41
N GLY A 46 -13.94 -8.91 3.00
CA GLY A 46 -14.09 -8.76 4.44
C GLY A 46 -12.81 -8.36 5.18
N LYS A 47 -11.81 -7.80 4.49
CA LYS A 47 -10.56 -7.39 5.15
C LYS A 47 -10.78 -6.16 6.03
N PRO A 48 -10.14 -6.08 7.22
CA PRO A 48 -10.23 -4.90 8.06
C PRO A 48 -9.68 -3.65 7.35
N PRO A 49 -10.28 -2.44 7.56
CA PRO A 49 -9.87 -1.22 6.85
C PRO A 49 -8.37 -0.91 6.95
N LYS A 50 -7.77 -1.15 8.12
CA LYS A 50 -6.33 -0.94 8.33
C LYS A 50 -5.47 -1.86 7.47
N VAL A 51 -5.91 -3.10 7.24
CA VAL A 51 -5.20 -4.07 6.39
C VAL A 51 -5.28 -3.62 4.93
N ILE A 52 -6.44 -3.11 4.51
CA ILE A 52 -6.64 -2.58 3.16
C ILE A 52 -5.68 -1.42 2.89
N LEU A 53 -5.63 -0.43 3.79
CA LEU A 53 -4.71 0.71 3.65
C LEU A 53 -3.25 0.27 3.59
N VAL A 54 -2.84 -0.68 4.44
CA VAL A 54 -1.47 -1.23 4.41
C VAL A 54 -1.17 -1.96 3.10
N ALA A 55 -2.14 -2.66 2.51
CA ALA A 55 -1.97 -3.30 1.21
C ALA A 55 -1.81 -2.27 0.07
N VAL A 56 -2.59 -1.19 0.11
CA VAL A 56 -2.46 -0.06 -0.85
C VAL A 56 -1.11 0.62 -0.69
N MET A 57 -0.66 0.89 0.54
CA MET A 57 0.69 1.42 0.82
C MET A 57 1.78 0.54 0.19
N ARG A 58 1.64 -0.80 0.27
CA ARG A 58 2.60 -1.73 -0.33
C ARG A 58 2.61 -1.63 -1.85
N LYS A 59 1.45 -1.51 -2.51
CA LYS A 59 1.38 -1.28 -3.96
C LYS A 59 2.04 0.04 -4.36
N LEU A 60 1.81 1.13 -3.62
CA LEU A 60 2.45 2.42 -3.87
C LEU A 60 3.98 2.33 -3.73
N LEU A 61 4.47 1.66 -2.70
CA LEU A 61 5.91 1.47 -2.50
C LEU A 61 6.54 0.66 -3.63
N VAL A 62 5.88 -0.42 -4.08
CA VAL A 62 6.37 -1.22 -5.23
C VAL A 62 6.36 -0.39 -6.50
N LEU A 63 5.32 0.41 -6.74
CA LEU A 63 5.24 1.30 -7.89
C LEU A 63 6.39 2.32 -7.89
N ALA A 64 6.61 3.00 -6.77
CA ALA A 64 7.71 3.95 -6.63
C ALA A 64 9.08 3.28 -6.89
N ASN A 65 9.32 2.10 -6.30
CA ASN A 65 10.55 1.35 -6.56
C ASN A 65 10.71 0.96 -8.04
N CYS A 66 9.63 0.56 -8.70
CA CYS A 66 9.63 0.21 -10.12
C CYS A 66 9.99 1.40 -11.00
N LEU A 67 9.37 2.57 -10.74
CA LEU A 67 9.64 3.80 -11.47
C LEU A 67 11.10 4.25 -11.33
N LEU A 68 11.64 4.21 -10.10
CA LEU A 68 13.03 4.57 -9.83
C LEU A 68 14.01 3.58 -10.47
N ALA A 69 13.70 2.28 -10.42
CA ALA A 69 14.57 1.26 -11.04
C ALA A 69 14.60 1.34 -12.56
N GLN A 70 13.52 1.84 -13.18
CA GLN A 70 13.39 1.99 -14.63
C GLN A 70 13.71 3.42 -15.12
N ASP A 71 14.13 4.31 -14.22
CA ASP A 71 14.33 5.75 -14.47
C ASP A 71 13.22 6.38 -15.31
N ARG A 72 11.97 6.11 -14.93
CA ARG A 72 10.80 6.54 -15.70
C ARG A 72 9.77 7.28 -14.84
N LEU A 73 9.07 8.20 -15.49
CA LEU A 73 7.94 8.89 -14.90
C LEU A 73 6.70 7.97 -14.83
N TRP A 74 5.81 8.28 -13.89
CA TRP A 74 4.54 7.58 -13.76
C TRP A 74 3.64 7.84 -14.98
N THR A 75 3.01 6.78 -15.47
CA THR A 75 2.04 6.83 -16.56
C THR A 75 0.74 6.14 -16.12
N PRO A 76 -0.45 6.65 -16.52
CA PRO A 76 -1.74 6.03 -16.19
C PRO A 76 -1.88 4.63 -16.78
N ASN A 77 -1.33 4.43 -17.98
CA ASN A 77 -1.24 3.13 -18.62
C ASN A 77 0.20 2.60 -18.42
N PRO A 78 0.40 1.45 -17.76
CA PRO A 78 1.70 0.79 -17.78
C PRO A 78 2.07 0.40 -19.23
N PRO A 79 3.36 0.33 -19.56
CA PRO A 79 3.81 -0.23 -20.83
C PRO A 79 3.47 -1.72 -20.95
#